data_AF-A0A7X5SCS7-F1
#
_entry.id   AF-A0A7X5SCS7-F1
#
_cell.length_a   1.000
_cell.length_b   1.000
_cell.length_c   1.000
_cell.angle_alpha   90.00
_cell.angle_beta   90.00
_cell.angle_gamma   90.00
#
_symmetry.space_group_name_H-M   'P 1'
#
loop_
_entity.id
_entity.type
_entity.pdbx_description
1 polymer ?
#
loop_
_entity_poly.entity_id
_entity_poly.type
_entity_poly.pdbx_seq_one_letter_code
_entity_poly.pdbx_strand_id
1 'polypeptide(L)'
;LHDPSLQVHACHTRLRELQVLHDQVRALLDDPRFDPPLQPREIAVLSPNIDPYVPYLDAVFGSHGSDDALPYALADASPLASEPLA
;
A
#
# COMPACT_ATOMS: atom_id res chain seq x y z
N LEU A 1 22.56 13.35 -6.88
CA LEU A 1 22.42 14.00 -5.56
C LEU A 1 20.94 14.09 -5.17
N HIS A 2 20.16 13.06 -5.46
CA HIS A 2 18.77 12.94 -5.02
C HIS A 2 18.73 11.65 -4.20
N ASP A 3 18.47 11.79 -2.90
CA ASP A 3 18.34 10.65 -1.99
C ASP A 3 16.84 10.45 -1.73
N PRO A 4 16.22 9.38 -2.26
CA PRO A 4 14.80 9.13 -2.10
C PRO A 4 14.48 8.30 -0.84
N SER A 5 15.42 8.20 0.12
CA SER A 5 15.23 7.44 1.37
C SER A 5 14.14 8.02 2.29
N LEU A 6 13.88 9.34 2.21
CA LEU A 6 12.81 10.00 2.94
C LEU A 6 12.00 10.88 2.01
N GLN A 7 10.69 10.62 1.94
CA GLN A 7 9.76 11.32 1.07
C GLN A 7 8.49 11.70 1.83
N VAL A 8 7.87 12.82 1.45
CA VAL A 8 6.63 13.31 2.05
C VAL A 8 5.62 13.54 0.93
N HIS A 9 4.48 12.88 1.02
CA HIS A 9 3.41 12.96 0.02
C HIS A 9 2.16 13.59 0.64
N ALA A 10 1.79 14.79 0.19
CA ALA A 10 0.54 15.43 0.58
C ALA A 10 -0.59 14.97 -0.34
N CYS A 11 -1.60 14.31 0.22
CA CYS A 11 -2.76 13.78 -0.51
C CYS A 11 -4.06 14.41 0.00
N HIS A 12 -5.02 14.61 -0.90
CA HIS A 12 -6.29 15.27 -0.58
C HIS A 12 -7.40 14.31 -0.16
N THR A 13 -7.24 13.01 -0.41
CA THR A 13 -8.19 11.95 -0.06
C THR A 13 -7.45 10.66 0.29
N ARG A 14 -8.07 9.79 1.09
CA ARG A 14 -7.52 8.47 1.45
C ARG A 14 -7.31 7.57 0.24
N LEU A 15 -8.23 7.63 -0.73
CA LEU A 15 -8.08 6.90 -1.99
C LEU A 15 -6.83 7.35 -2.72
N ARG A 16 -6.58 8.66 -2.83
CA ARG A 16 -5.38 9.17 -3.49
C ARG A 16 -4.12 8.83 -2.71
N GLU A 17 -4.18 8.85 -1.38
CA GLU A 17 -3.07 8.44 -0.52
C GLU A 17 -2.67 6.98 -0.77
N LEU A 18 -3.63 6.06 -0.84
CA LEU A 18 -3.35 4.66 -1.18
C LEU A 18 -2.82 4.48 -2.61
N GLN A 19 -3.36 5.22 -3.59
CA GLN A 19 -2.85 5.17 -4.96
C GLN A 19 -1.39 5.61 -5.04
N VAL A 20 -1.06 6.73 -4.40
CA VAL A 20 0.32 7.22 -4.35
C VAL A 20 1.21 6.23 -3.62
N LEU A 21 0.75 5.65 -2.51
CA LEU A 21 1.49 4.60 -1.80
C LEU A 21 1.76 3.38 -2.69
N HIS A 22 0.77 2.91 -3.44
CA HIS A 22 0.93 1.79 -4.40
C HIS A 22 1.99 2.14 -5.45
N ASP A 23 1.89 3.31 -6.09
CA ASP A 23 2.88 3.79 -7.07
C ASP A 23 4.30 3.84 -6.48
N GLN A 24 4.44 4.32 -5.23
CA GLN A 24 5.74 4.40 -4.55
C GLN A 24 6.30 3.03 -4.19
N VAL A 25 5.47 2.12 -3.66
CA VAL A 25 5.90 0.77 -3.32
C VAL A 25 6.32 0.01 -4.57
N ARG A 26 5.57 0.13 -5.66
CA ARG A 26 5.93 -0.43 -6.97
C ARG A 26 7.29 0.09 -7.42
N ALA A 27 7.46 1.41 -7.44
CA ALA A 27 8.71 2.04 -7.84
C ALA A 27 9.91 1.60 -6.97
N LEU A 28 9.71 1.37 -5.66
CA LEU A 28 10.75 0.86 -4.77
C LEU A 28 11.13 -0.59 -5.06
N LEU A 29 10.16 -1.44 -5.38
CA LEU A 29 10.40 -2.85 -5.73
C LEU A 29 11.14 -2.98 -7.07
N ASP A 30 10.89 -2.06 -8.01
CA ASP A 30 11.54 -2.02 -9.33
C ASP A 30 12.87 -1.24 -9.33
N ASP A 31 13.28 -0.67 -8.20
CA ASP A 31 14.47 0.17 -8.10
C ASP A 31 15.77 -0.68 -8.17
N PRO A 32 16.62 -0.48 -9.20
CA PRO A 32 17.83 -1.28 -9.40
C PRO A 32 18.92 -1.03 -8.35
N ARG A 33 18.74 -0.06 -7.44
CA ARG A 33 19.70 0.17 -6.34
C ARG A 33 19.73 -0.95 -5.30
N PHE A 34 18.71 -1.80 -5.25
CA PHE A 34 18.62 -2.91 -4.32
C PHE A 34 19.26 -4.17 -4.94
N ASP A 35 20.39 -4.59 -4.38
CA ASP A 35 21.05 -5.86 -4.71
C ASP A 35 21.38 -6.61 -3.40
N PRO A 36 20.60 -7.65 -3.04
CA PRO A 36 19.52 -8.27 -3.81
C PRO A 36 18.26 -7.38 -3.95
N PRO A 37 17.37 -7.66 -4.93
CA PRO A 37 16.13 -6.91 -5.11
C PRO A 37 15.25 -6.89 -3.86
N LEU A 38 14.63 -5.74 -3.59
CA LEU A 38 13.72 -5.55 -2.46
C LEU A 38 12.48 -6.45 -2.63
N GLN A 39 12.06 -7.09 -1.54
CA GLN A 39 10.92 -8.00 -1.55
C GLN A 39 9.73 -7.39 -0.81
N PRO A 40 8.48 -7.62 -1.24
CA PRO A 40 7.30 -7.01 -0.61
C PRO A 40 7.19 -7.23 0.90
N ARG A 41 7.63 -8.40 1.41
CA ARG A 41 7.63 -8.71 2.85
C ARG A 41 8.56 -7.85 3.69
N GLU A 42 9.48 -7.12 3.05
CA GLU A 42 10.43 -6.21 3.70
C GLU A 42 9.83 -4.79 3.87
N ILE A 43 8.60 -4.58 3.40
CA ILE A 43 7.88 -3.31 3.46
C ILE A 43 6.75 -3.43 4.47
N ALA A 44 6.69 -2.47 5.41
CA ALA A 44 5.58 -2.33 6.34
C ALA A 44 4.90 -0.97 6.14
N VAL A 45 3.58 -0.99 6.08
CA VAL A 45 2.75 0.22 6.03
C VAL A 45 2.05 0.35 7.37
N LEU A 46 2.25 1.49 8.04
CA LEU A 46 1.66 1.77 9.35
C LEU A 46 0.64 2.88 9.20
N SER A 47 -0.57 2.65 9.70
CA SER A 47 -1.62 3.66 9.79
C SER A 47 -2.09 3.79 11.24
N PRO A 48 -2.29 5.01 11.77
CA PRO A 48 -2.84 5.21 13.11
C PRO A 48 -4.29 4.69 13.23
N ASN A 49 -5.01 4.58 12.12
CA ASN A 49 -6.30 3.92 12.05
C ASN A 49 -6.49 3.34 10.64
N ILE A 50 -6.47 2.03 10.52
CA ILE A 50 -6.54 1.34 9.23
C ILE A 50 -7.98 1.16 8.72
N ASP A 51 -8.97 1.12 9.61
CA ASP A 51 -10.38 0.87 9.27
C ASP A 51 -10.91 1.77 8.14
N PRO A 52 -10.62 3.08 8.09
CA PRO A 52 -11.12 3.94 7.03
C PRO A 52 -10.45 3.74 5.65
N TYR A 53 -9.37 2.96 5.58
CA TYR A 53 -8.67 2.60 4.35
C TYR A 53 -9.14 1.26 3.78
N VAL A 54 -9.64 0.36 4.63
CA VAL A 54 -10.05 -1.01 4.26
C VAL A 54 -10.93 -1.05 2.99
N PRO A 55 -11.98 -0.22 2.85
CA PRO A 55 -12.84 -0.27 1.66
C PRO A 55 -12.14 0.08 0.34
N TYR A 56 -10.98 0.74 0.40
CA TYR A 56 -10.22 1.18 -0.76
C TYR A 56 -9.02 0.27 -1.08
N LEU A 57 -8.61 -0.60 -0.15
CA LEU A 57 -7.45 -1.48 -0.35
C LEU A 57 -7.66 -2.40 -1.56
N ASP A 58 -8.82 -3.05 -1.67
CA ASP A 58 -9.10 -3.92 -2.81
C ASP A 58 -9.18 -3.17 -4.14
N ALA A 59 -9.64 -1.91 -4.14
CA ALA A 59 -9.71 -1.11 -5.35
C ALA A 59 -8.32 -0.66 -5.87
N VAL A 60 -7.33 -0.55 -4.98
CA VAL A 60 -5.99 -0.06 -5.31
C VAL A 60 -4.97 -1.20 -5.41
N PHE A 61 -4.99 -2.15 -4.48
CA PHE A 61 -4.05 -3.28 -4.41
C PHE A 61 -4.64 -4.56 -5.02
N GLY A 62 -5.96 -4.73 -4.95
CA GLY A 62 -6.70 -5.89 -5.46
C GLY A 62 -7.04 -5.78 -6.94
N SER A 63 -6.06 -5.60 -7.81
CA SER A 63 -6.30 -5.70 -9.25
C SER A 63 -6.45 -7.17 -9.64
N HIS A 64 -7.69 -7.63 -9.81
CA HIS A 64 -8.02 -8.98 -10.27
C HIS A 64 -7.47 -9.20 -11.70
N GLY A 65 -6.25 -9.76 -11.79
CA GLY A 65 -5.68 -10.27 -13.04
C GLY A 65 -4.81 -9.29 -13.85
N SER A 66 -4.33 -8.19 -13.26
CA SER A 66 -3.28 -7.38 -13.89
C SER A 66 -1.89 -7.75 -13.35
N ASP A 67 -0.86 -7.55 -14.16
CA ASP A 67 0.56 -7.67 -13.78
C ASP A 67 0.94 -6.69 -12.64
N ASP A 68 0.05 -5.74 -12.34
CA ASP A 68 0.26 -4.63 -11.42
C ASP A 68 -0.36 -4.84 -10.02
N ALA A 69 -0.81 -6.05 -9.70
CA ALA A 69 -1.19 -6.38 -8.32
C ALA A 69 0.04 -6.41 -7.39
N LEU A 70 -0.10 -5.88 -6.17
CA LEU A 70 0.90 -5.97 -5.11
C LEU A 70 0.38 -6.87 -4.00
N PRO A 71 1.10 -7.93 -3.60
CA PRO A 71 0.66 -8.77 -2.49
C PRO A 71 0.71 -7.98 -1.19
N TYR A 72 -0.36 -8.05 -0.40
CA TYR A 72 -0.45 -7.40 0.90
C TYR A 72 -1.15 -8.30 1.91
N ALA A 73 -0.87 -8.07 3.19
CA ALA A 73 -1.60 -8.66 4.30
C ALA A 73 -2.03 -7.52 5.23
N LEU A 74 -3.30 -7.55 5.63
CA LEU A 74 -3.87 -6.57 6.53
C LEU A 74 -3.83 -7.10 7.97
N ALA A 75 -3.21 -6.34 8.87
CA ALA A 75 -3.22 -6.60 10.30
C ALA A 75 -4.03 -5.51 11.03
N ASP A 76 -4.54 -5.84 12.21
CA ASP A 76 -5.17 -4.90 13.15
C ASP A 76 -6.44 -4.17 12.64
N ALA A 77 -7.05 -4.64 11.56
CA ALA A 77 -8.38 -4.16 11.14
C ALA A 77 -9.45 -4.66 12.11
N SER A 78 -10.37 -3.76 12.50
CA SER A 78 -11.47 -4.12 13.39
C SER A 78 -12.36 -5.17 12.73
N PRO A 79 -12.72 -6.27 13.41
CA PRO A 79 -13.57 -7.32 12.83
C PRO A 79 -14.95 -6.80 12.40
N LEU A 80 -15.43 -5.71 13.02
CA LEU A 80 -16.68 -5.03 12.67
C LEU A 80 -16.69 -4.38 11.28
N ALA A 81 -15.52 -4.14 10.67
CA ALA A 81 -15.43 -3.57 9.32
C ALA A 81 -15.72 -4.61 8.22
N SER A 82 -15.66 -5.90 8.55
CA SER A 82 -15.73 -7.02 7.60
C SER A 82 -17.06 -7.79 7.66
N GLU A 83 -17.96 -7.47 8.58
CA GLU A 83 -19.23 -8.16 8.74
C GLU A 83 -20.33 -7.50 7.89
N PRO A 84 -20.94 -8.21 6.92
CA PRO A 84 -22.18 -7.74 6.32
C PRO A 84 -23.25 -7.74 7.41
N LEU A 85 -23.86 -6.59 7.67
CA LEU A 85 -24.96 -6.46 8.62
C LEU A 85 -26.09 -7.41 8.19
N ALA A 86 -26.33 -8.46 8.98
CA ALA A 86 -27.40 -9.44 8.77
C ALA A 86 -28.77 -8.87 9.20
#